data_AF-A0A7S1UD64-F1
#
_entry.id   AF-A0A7S1UD64-F1
#
_cell.length_a   1.000
_cell.length_b   1.000
_cell.length_c   1.000
_cell.angle_alpha   90.00
_cell.angle_beta   90.00
_cell.angle_gamma   90.00
#
_symmetry.space_group_name_H-M   'P 1'
#
loop_
_entity.id
_entity.type
_entity.pdbx_description
1 polymer ?
#
loop_
_entity_poly.entity_id
_entity_poly.type
_entity_poly.pdbx_seq_one_letter_code
_entity_poly.pdbx_strand_id
1 'polypeptide(L)'
;GGGGAGGGKQEVDAYPSLALALAEAAQAGQRVVLMADPRTLTLPWEALPSLRQKVGNPLPLVTRDLGVHMLLSRAAAAGGEMAPKADPAATTFIVDPVWEDEESTASENPRDGSRNAFEAFQKRAKAASQWKGVPGWASVPSEADWEGCLTTAKAAKAGARGAFVYYGPGRVGAHFLPSRLPTLDLSNAGAVVLLDRYFNDTCFRRQTQLDNMKKGHEIALEGPEELAALLSLAGAGAVALPQWAGSAFERLAALGGLAA
;
A
#
# COMPACT_ATOMS: atom_id res chain seq x y z
N GLY A 1 -20.06 57.62 35.75
CA GLY A 1 -20.06 56.19 35.40
C GLY A 1 -20.45 56.09 33.94
N GLY A 2 -19.74 55.42 33.05
CA GLY A 2 -18.92 54.22 33.23
C GLY A 2 -19.60 53.09 32.48
N GLY A 3 -18.96 52.57 31.42
CA GLY A 3 -19.41 51.36 30.72
C GLY A 3 -19.29 51.39 29.20
N GLY A 4 -18.07 51.53 28.67
CA GLY A 4 -17.78 51.16 27.28
C GLY A 4 -17.64 49.65 27.17
N ALA A 5 -18.62 48.97 26.55
CA ALA A 5 -18.53 47.56 26.23
C ALA A 5 -17.85 47.39 24.87
N GLY A 6 -16.51 47.45 24.87
CA GLY A 6 -15.68 46.99 23.77
C GLY A 6 -15.72 45.47 23.70
N GLY A 7 -16.77 44.91 23.11
CA GLY A 7 -16.84 43.50 22.75
C GLY A 7 -15.92 43.22 21.57
N GLY A 8 -14.64 43.00 21.86
CA GLY A 8 -13.70 42.43 20.89
C GLY A 8 -14.20 41.05 20.49
N LYS A 9 -14.88 40.96 19.35
CA LYS A 9 -14.97 39.70 18.62
C LYS A 9 -13.54 39.36 18.23
N GLN A 10 -12.91 38.45 18.97
CA GLN A 10 -11.81 37.68 18.42
C GLN A 10 -12.39 36.95 17.22
N GLU A 11 -12.12 37.49 16.04
CA GLU A 11 -12.24 36.81 14.77
C GLU A 11 -11.34 35.59 14.90
N VAL A 12 -11.96 34.43 15.17
CA VAL A 12 -11.26 33.15 15.12
C VAL A 12 -10.85 33.02 13.67
N ASP A 13 -9.56 33.21 13.38
CA ASP A 13 -8.98 33.07 12.05
C ASP A 13 -9.62 31.85 11.38
N ALA A 14 -10.43 32.13 10.36
CA ALA A 14 -11.17 31.10 9.66
C ALA A 14 -10.14 30.18 9.04
N TYR A 15 -9.97 28.99 9.63
CA TYR A 15 -9.18 27.94 9.01
C TYR A 15 -9.64 27.85 7.55
N PRO A 16 -8.73 27.97 6.57
CA PRO A 16 -9.11 27.76 5.19
C PRO A 16 -9.84 26.43 5.14
N SER A 17 -11.03 26.42 4.53
CA SER A 17 -11.79 25.18 4.39
C SER A 17 -10.84 24.10 3.87
N LEU A 18 -10.93 22.87 4.37
CA LEU A 18 -10.04 21.77 3.96
C LEU A 18 -9.89 21.73 2.42
N ALA A 19 -10.98 21.99 1.70
CA ALA A 19 -10.99 22.09 0.24
C ALA A 19 -10.05 23.18 -0.32
N LEU A 20 -9.94 24.34 0.32
CA LEU A 20 -9.05 25.44 -0.07
C LEU A 20 -7.58 25.08 0.18
N ALA A 21 -7.24 24.59 1.37
CA ALA A 21 -5.88 24.17 1.71
C ALA A 21 -5.39 23.02 0.80
N LEU A 22 -6.30 22.09 0.47
CA LEU A 22 -6.02 21.02 -0.47
C LEU A 22 -5.85 21.53 -1.91
N ALA A 23 -6.65 22.50 -2.34
CA ALA A 23 -6.51 23.13 -3.66
C ALA A 23 -5.19 23.91 -3.79
N GLU A 24 -4.75 24.59 -2.73
CA GLU A 24 -3.46 25.29 -2.68
C GLU A 24 -2.28 24.31 -2.74
N ALA A 25 -2.32 23.23 -1.93
CA ALA A 25 -1.30 22.19 -1.96
C ALA A 25 -1.22 21.49 -3.33
N ALA A 26 -2.38 21.25 -3.97
CA ALA A 26 -2.46 20.70 -5.31
C ALA A 26 -1.84 21.62 -6.37
N GLN A 27 -2.14 22.92 -6.32
CA GLN A 27 -1.57 23.94 -7.22
C GLN A 27 -0.05 24.07 -7.06
N ALA A 28 0.45 23.91 -5.83
CA ALA A 28 1.87 23.99 -5.53
C ALA A 28 2.66 22.71 -5.88
N GLY A 29 1.99 21.66 -6.38
CA GLY A 29 2.62 20.36 -6.64
C GLY A 29 3.16 19.69 -5.37
N GLN A 30 2.61 20.07 -4.21
CA GLN A 30 3.07 19.59 -2.91
C GLN A 30 2.51 18.19 -2.62
N ARG A 31 3.24 17.44 -1.79
CA ARG A 31 2.78 16.16 -1.26
C ARG A 31 1.81 16.43 -0.12
N VAL A 32 0.66 15.78 -0.14
CA VAL A 32 -0.37 15.89 0.89
C VAL A 32 -0.35 14.61 1.73
N VAL A 33 -0.09 14.74 3.03
CA VAL A 33 -0.18 13.62 3.98
C VAL A 33 -1.45 13.77 4.80
N LEU A 34 -2.37 12.84 4.65
CA LEU A 34 -3.62 12.78 5.38
C LEU A 34 -3.41 12.05 6.72
N MET A 35 -3.76 12.72 7.81
CA MET A 35 -3.89 12.12 9.14
C MET A 35 -5.37 12.12 9.48
N ALA A 36 -6.03 10.99 9.24
CA ALA A 36 -7.46 10.83 9.45
C ALA A 36 -7.75 10.11 10.78
N ASP A 37 -8.89 10.42 11.39
CA ASP A 37 -9.41 9.68 12.53
C ASP A 37 -9.60 8.20 12.12
N PRO A 38 -9.21 7.21 12.96
CA PRO A 38 -9.38 5.79 12.65
C PRO A 38 -10.78 5.41 12.15
N ARG A 39 -11.83 6.07 12.67
CA ARG A 39 -13.22 5.83 12.24
C ARG A 39 -13.51 6.24 10.80
N THR A 40 -12.62 7.03 10.20
CA THR A 40 -12.76 7.59 8.86
C THR A 40 -11.70 7.10 7.88
N LEU A 41 -10.77 6.24 8.32
CA LEU A 41 -9.76 5.64 7.45
C LEU A 41 -10.39 4.78 6.36
N THR A 42 -11.60 4.26 6.57
CA THR A 42 -12.27 3.51 5.50
C THR A 42 -12.70 4.37 4.32
N LEU A 43 -12.81 5.70 4.45
CA LEU A 43 -13.30 6.57 3.38
C LEU A 43 -12.20 6.86 2.34
N PRO A 44 -12.52 6.94 1.04
CA PRO A 44 -11.54 7.22 -0.02
C PRO A 44 -11.29 8.72 -0.15
N TRP A 45 -10.63 9.31 0.85
CA TRP A 45 -10.33 10.74 0.85
C TRP A 45 -9.58 11.19 -0.41
N GLU A 46 -8.68 10.37 -0.93
CA GLU A 46 -7.92 10.59 -2.17
C GLU A 46 -8.80 10.60 -3.43
N ALA A 47 -10.03 10.09 -3.34
CA ALA A 47 -11.00 10.13 -4.42
C ALA A 47 -11.81 11.42 -4.47
N LEU A 48 -11.63 12.32 -3.50
CA LEU A 48 -12.36 13.58 -3.47
C LEU A 48 -12.08 14.42 -4.73
N PRO A 49 -13.12 15.01 -5.36
CA PRO A 49 -12.94 15.83 -6.55
C PRO A 49 -11.94 16.98 -6.36
N SER A 50 -11.87 17.56 -5.16
CA SER A 50 -10.92 18.64 -4.83
C SER A 50 -9.46 18.19 -4.87
N LEU A 51 -9.16 16.91 -4.64
CA LEU A 51 -7.82 16.33 -4.74
C LEU A 51 -7.51 15.77 -6.13
N ARG A 52 -8.55 15.47 -6.91
CA ARG A 52 -8.45 14.97 -8.28
C ARG A 52 -8.61 16.05 -9.35
N GLN A 53 -9.00 17.26 -8.98
CA GLN A 53 -9.08 18.38 -9.89
C GLN A 53 -7.68 18.66 -10.44
N LYS A 54 -7.54 18.61 -11.77
CA LYS A 54 -6.33 19.01 -12.49
C LYS A 54 -6.16 20.52 -12.39
N VAL A 55 -5.72 21.01 -11.23
CA VAL A 55 -5.27 22.41 -11.09
C VAL A 55 -3.77 22.42 -11.35
N GLY A 56 -3.40 22.22 -12.62
CA GLY A 56 -2.01 21.98 -13.05
C GLY A 56 -1.65 20.50 -13.22
N ASN A 57 -0.52 20.25 -13.86
CA ASN A 57 0.10 18.92 -14.03
C ASN A 57 1.45 18.95 -13.32
N PRO A 58 1.79 18.02 -12.41
CA PRO A 58 1.07 16.80 -12.02
C PRO A 58 -0.01 16.99 -10.93
N LEU A 59 -0.89 15.97 -10.78
CA LEU A 59 -1.83 15.86 -9.66
C LEU A 59 -1.07 15.80 -8.31
N PRO A 60 -1.66 16.29 -7.21
CA PRO A 60 -1.07 16.15 -5.89
C PRO A 60 -0.85 14.67 -5.53
N LEU A 61 0.33 14.34 -5.03
CA LEU A 61 0.60 13.04 -4.42
C LEU A 61 -0.03 13.03 -3.04
N VAL A 62 -1.07 12.21 -2.86
CA VAL A 62 -1.77 12.06 -1.59
C VAL A 62 -1.39 10.74 -0.94
N THR A 63 -0.94 10.79 0.31
CA THR A 63 -0.63 9.62 1.13
C THR A 63 -1.33 9.72 2.48
N ARG A 64 -1.33 8.61 3.23
CA ARG A 64 -1.82 8.56 4.61
C ARG A 64 -0.69 8.24 5.56
N ASP A 65 -0.79 8.73 6.79
CA ASP A 65 0.08 8.30 7.88
C ASP A 65 -0.74 8.02 9.14
N LEU A 66 -0.19 7.19 10.03
CA LEU A 66 -0.81 6.77 11.28
C LEU A 66 -0.69 7.84 12.36
N GLY A 67 0.21 8.80 12.18
CA GLY A 67 0.33 9.97 13.04
C GLY A 67 1.65 10.71 12.84
N VAL A 68 1.74 11.90 13.45
CA VAL A 68 2.90 12.79 13.35
C VAL A 68 4.20 12.10 13.78
N HIS A 69 4.16 11.28 14.83
CA HIS A 69 5.33 10.57 15.33
C HIS A 69 5.89 9.57 14.31
N MET A 70 5.01 8.82 13.64
CA MET A 70 5.41 7.88 12.59
C MET A 70 5.99 8.61 11.38
N LEU A 71 5.34 9.70 10.96
CA LEU A 71 5.80 10.53 9.86
C LEU A 71 7.21 11.10 10.12
N LEU A 72 7.43 11.67 11.30
CA LEU A 72 8.73 12.23 11.69
C LEU A 72 9.80 11.15 11.82
N SER A 73 9.45 9.98 12.35
CA SER A 73 10.36 8.82 12.43
C SER A 73 10.82 8.37 11.04
N ARG A 74 9.90 8.26 10.08
CA ARG A 74 10.22 7.93 8.68
C ARG A 74 11.11 8.98 8.03
N ALA A 75 10.79 10.27 8.22
CA ALA A 75 11.58 11.37 7.69
C ALA A 75 13.01 11.36 8.25
N ALA A 76 13.16 11.15 9.57
CA ALA A 76 14.47 11.01 10.21
C ALA A 76 15.25 9.82 9.64
N ALA A 77 14.60 8.67 9.45
CA ALA A 77 15.21 7.47 8.87
C ALA A 77 15.55 7.61 7.37
N ALA A 78 14.99 8.60 6.69
CA ALA A 78 15.30 8.99 5.31
C ALA A 78 16.26 10.19 5.22
N GLY A 79 16.93 10.57 6.32
CA GLY A 79 17.90 11.67 6.32
C GLY A 79 17.26 13.06 6.25
N GLY A 80 16.03 13.20 6.72
CA GLY A 80 15.24 14.45 6.67
C GLY A 80 14.40 14.60 5.41
N GLU A 81 14.51 13.68 4.44
CA GLU A 81 13.64 13.65 3.26
C GLU A 81 12.28 13.01 3.60
N MET A 82 11.17 13.57 3.10
CA MET A 82 9.81 13.06 3.35
C MET A 82 9.49 11.75 2.59
N ALA A 83 10.36 11.30 1.69
CA ALA A 83 10.27 9.96 1.11
C ALA A 83 11.68 9.38 0.92
N PRO A 84 11.89 8.09 1.24
CA PRO A 84 13.16 7.44 0.99
C PRO A 84 13.40 7.32 -0.53
N LYS A 85 14.68 7.36 -0.93
CA LYS A 85 15.07 7.06 -2.32
C LYS A 85 14.79 5.58 -2.60
N ALA A 86 13.99 5.31 -3.62
CA ALA A 86 13.66 3.94 -4.04
C ALA A 86 14.65 3.44 -5.10
N ASP A 87 15.09 2.20 -4.96
CA ASP A 87 15.78 1.45 -6.01
C ASP A 87 14.82 0.40 -6.57
N PRO A 88 14.13 0.67 -7.70
CA PRO A 88 13.11 -0.23 -8.22
C PRO A 88 13.70 -1.57 -8.71
N ALA A 89 15.00 -1.65 -8.98
CA ALA A 89 15.66 -2.91 -9.34
C ALA A 89 15.85 -3.82 -8.12
N ALA A 90 15.96 -3.24 -6.92
CA ALA A 90 16.09 -3.96 -5.66
C ALA A 90 14.72 -4.32 -5.06
N THR A 91 13.88 -4.95 -5.88
CA THR A 91 12.53 -5.35 -5.46
C THR A 91 12.45 -6.86 -5.30
N THR A 92 11.83 -7.28 -4.20
CA THR A 92 11.45 -8.66 -3.96
C THR A 92 9.98 -8.88 -4.27
N PHE A 93 9.58 -10.10 -4.63
CA PHE A 93 8.18 -10.38 -4.91
C PHE A 93 7.70 -11.74 -4.44
N ILE A 94 6.39 -11.83 -4.18
CA ILE A 94 5.66 -13.09 -4.08
C ILE A 94 4.42 -12.97 -4.96
N VAL A 95 4.23 -13.92 -5.88
CA VAL A 95 3.10 -13.90 -6.81
C VAL A 95 2.29 -15.18 -6.64
N ASP A 96 0.98 -15.02 -6.46
CA ASP A 96 -0.02 -16.09 -6.38
C ASP A 96 0.52 -17.33 -5.65
N PRO A 97 0.77 -17.23 -4.34
CA PRO A 97 1.64 -18.14 -3.58
C PRO A 97 1.17 -19.59 -3.56
N VAL A 98 -0.10 -19.84 -3.85
CA VAL A 98 -0.73 -21.18 -3.85
C VAL A 98 -1.24 -21.57 -5.23
N TRP A 99 -0.91 -20.79 -6.25
CA TRP A 99 -1.27 -21.04 -7.65
C TRP A 99 -2.79 -21.25 -7.84
N GLU A 100 -3.57 -20.28 -7.37
CA GLU A 100 -5.03 -20.34 -7.39
C GLU A 100 -5.65 -19.46 -8.49
N ASP A 101 -4.87 -18.60 -9.15
CA ASP A 101 -5.36 -17.63 -10.14
C ASP A 101 -5.05 -18.03 -11.59
N GLU A 102 -5.87 -18.93 -12.11
CA GLU A 102 -5.80 -19.39 -13.49
C GLU A 102 -6.41 -18.40 -14.49
N GLU A 103 -6.08 -18.57 -15.77
CA GLU A 103 -6.65 -17.77 -16.85
C GLU A 103 -8.16 -18.01 -16.99
N SER A 104 -8.89 -16.95 -17.32
CA SER A 104 -10.30 -17.02 -17.67
C SER A 104 -10.43 -17.15 -19.17
N THR A 105 -10.92 -18.29 -19.64
CA THR A 105 -11.24 -18.57 -21.05
C THR A 105 -12.70 -18.26 -21.40
N ALA A 106 -13.47 -17.75 -20.44
CA ALA A 106 -14.87 -17.37 -20.66
C ALA A 106 -14.98 -16.25 -21.70
N SER A 107 -15.84 -16.43 -22.70
CA SER A 107 -16.03 -15.46 -23.79
C SER A 107 -16.49 -14.08 -23.31
N GLU A 108 -17.19 -14.03 -22.17
CA GLU A 108 -17.71 -12.80 -21.57
C GLU A 108 -16.65 -11.99 -20.82
N ASN A 109 -15.57 -12.63 -20.36
CA ASN A 109 -14.50 -11.96 -19.62
C ASN A 109 -13.16 -12.71 -19.76
N PRO A 110 -12.53 -12.64 -20.95
CA PRO A 110 -11.23 -13.24 -21.17
C PRO A 110 -10.17 -12.49 -20.35
N ARG A 111 -9.38 -13.22 -19.58
CA ARG A 111 -8.35 -12.61 -18.73
C ARG A 111 -7.18 -13.57 -18.53
N ASP A 112 -5.98 -13.02 -18.63
CA ASP A 112 -4.75 -13.72 -18.25
C ASP A 112 -4.74 -14.07 -16.75
N GLY A 113 -4.28 -15.28 -16.44
CA GLY A 113 -3.98 -15.70 -15.07
C GLY A 113 -2.79 -14.92 -14.48
N SER A 114 -2.58 -15.07 -13.18
CA SER A 114 -1.56 -14.34 -12.41
C SER A 114 -0.15 -14.44 -13.03
N ARG A 115 0.23 -15.62 -13.52
CA ARG A 115 1.51 -15.87 -14.19
C ARG A 115 1.69 -15.08 -15.46
N ASN A 116 0.78 -15.22 -16.42
CA ASN A 116 0.90 -14.57 -17.72
C ASN A 116 0.91 -13.06 -17.56
N ALA A 117 0.05 -12.54 -16.68
CA ALA A 117 0.02 -11.15 -16.27
C ALA A 117 1.37 -10.65 -15.71
N PHE A 118 1.94 -11.39 -14.75
CA PHE A 118 3.19 -10.99 -14.10
C PHE A 118 4.40 -11.12 -15.02
N GLU A 119 4.49 -12.18 -15.82
CA GLU A 119 5.55 -12.35 -16.83
C GLU A 119 5.48 -11.24 -17.90
N ALA A 120 4.28 -10.85 -18.35
CA ALA A 120 4.08 -9.73 -19.27
C ALA A 120 4.51 -8.40 -18.63
N PHE A 121 4.19 -8.20 -17.35
CA PHE A 121 4.67 -7.05 -16.58
C PHE A 121 6.20 -7.03 -16.49
N GLN A 122 6.85 -8.15 -16.15
CA GLN A 122 8.31 -8.23 -16.06
C GLN A 122 9.00 -7.95 -17.40
N LYS A 123 8.40 -8.35 -18.52
CA LYS A 123 8.90 -8.03 -19.87
C LYS A 123 8.79 -6.55 -20.20
N ARG A 124 7.74 -5.87 -19.72
CA ARG A 124 7.49 -4.44 -19.96
C ARG A 124 8.33 -3.54 -19.05
N ALA A 125 8.44 -3.89 -17.77
CA ALA A 125 9.15 -3.10 -16.77
C ALA A 125 10.62 -3.53 -16.70
N LYS A 126 11.53 -2.71 -17.24
CA LYS A 126 12.97 -3.03 -17.28
C LYS A 126 13.54 -3.42 -15.92
N ALA A 127 13.16 -2.71 -14.85
CA ALA A 127 13.61 -3.00 -13.49
C ALA A 127 13.06 -4.33 -12.94
N ALA A 128 11.85 -4.73 -13.37
CA ALA A 128 11.17 -5.94 -12.91
C ALA A 128 11.86 -7.24 -13.36
N SER A 129 12.68 -7.17 -14.41
CA SER A 129 13.53 -8.29 -14.85
C SER A 129 14.60 -8.70 -13.81
N GLN A 130 14.96 -7.79 -12.91
CA GLN A 130 15.97 -8.01 -11.87
C GLN A 130 15.35 -8.40 -10.52
N TRP A 131 14.02 -8.40 -10.42
CA TRP A 131 13.35 -8.69 -9.17
C TRP A 131 13.55 -10.15 -8.77
N LYS A 132 13.65 -10.39 -7.47
CA LYS A 132 13.87 -11.73 -6.90
C LYS A 132 12.66 -12.14 -6.07
N GLY A 133 12.19 -13.36 -6.22
CA GLY A 133 10.97 -13.73 -5.54
C GLY A 133 10.55 -15.15 -5.75
N VAL A 134 9.45 -15.50 -5.10
CA VAL A 134 8.86 -16.84 -5.15
C VAL A 134 7.50 -16.74 -5.83
N PRO A 135 7.37 -17.18 -7.09
CA PRO A 135 6.07 -17.35 -7.71
C PRO A 135 5.46 -18.70 -7.29
N GLY A 136 4.17 -18.74 -6.97
CA GLY A 136 3.53 -19.97 -6.48
C GLY A 136 3.43 -21.10 -7.50
N TRP A 137 3.54 -20.80 -8.81
CA TRP A 137 3.68 -21.86 -9.83
C TRP A 137 5.04 -22.56 -9.81
N ALA A 138 6.07 -21.95 -9.21
CA ALA A 138 7.36 -22.60 -9.04
C ALA A 138 7.43 -23.39 -7.74
N SER A 139 6.99 -22.78 -6.64
CA SER A 139 6.92 -23.42 -5.32
C SER A 139 6.00 -22.63 -4.40
N VAL A 140 5.28 -23.34 -3.53
CA VAL A 140 4.52 -22.68 -2.44
C VAL A 140 5.50 -22.05 -1.46
N PRO A 141 5.44 -20.72 -1.21
CA PRO A 141 6.36 -20.05 -0.31
C PRO A 141 6.20 -20.54 1.14
N SER A 142 7.31 -20.86 1.78
CA SER A 142 7.39 -21.14 3.22
C SER A 142 7.35 -19.85 4.05
N GLU A 143 7.17 -19.95 5.37
CA GLU A 143 7.26 -18.76 6.26
C GLU A 143 8.60 -18.02 6.11
N ALA A 144 9.71 -18.76 5.94
CA ALA A 144 11.03 -18.17 5.74
C ALA A 144 11.14 -17.43 4.40
N ASP A 145 10.43 -17.87 3.36
CA ASP A 145 10.40 -17.16 2.08
C ASP A 145 9.65 -15.83 2.20
N TRP A 146 8.57 -15.79 2.98
CA TRP A 146 7.84 -14.55 3.28
C TRP A 146 8.70 -13.55 4.05
N GLU A 147 9.29 -13.99 5.17
CA GLU A 147 10.17 -13.16 5.98
C GLU A 147 11.40 -12.71 5.20
N GLY A 148 12.00 -13.62 4.44
CA GLY A 148 13.12 -13.35 3.55
C GLY A 148 12.78 -12.30 2.50
N CYS A 149 11.68 -12.46 1.76
CA CYS A 149 11.27 -11.49 0.74
C CYS A 149 11.00 -10.11 1.35
N LEU A 150 10.34 -10.04 2.52
CA LEU A 150 10.04 -8.78 3.19
C LEU A 150 11.30 -8.05 3.69
N THR A 151 12.26 -8.77 4.27
CA THR A 151 13.46 -8.18 4.90
C THR A 151 14.63 -7.94 3.94
N THR A 152 14.71 -8.70 2.83
CA THR A 152 15.84 -8.64 1.88
C THR A 152 15.70 -7.59 0.78
N ALA A 153 14.66 -6.76 0.82
CA ALA A 153 14.45 -5.63 -0.10
C ALA A 153 15.49 -4.51 0.11
N LYS A 154 16.78 -4.82 -0.09
CA LYS A 154 17.91 -3.93 0.15
C LYS A 154 18.50 -3.43 -1.16
N ALA A 155 18.51 -2.11 -1.32
CA ALA A 155 19.13 -1.48 -2.47
C ALA A 155 20.65 -1.62 -2.46
N ALA A 156 21.25 -1.71 -3.66
CA ALA A 156 22.71 -1.72 -3.81
C ALA A 156 23.33 -0.32 -3.58
N LYS A 157 22.55 0.74 -3.83
CA LYS A 157 23.00 2.13 -3.69
C LYS A 157 22.87 2.60 -2.24
N ALA A 158 23.93 3.20 -1.71
CA ALA A 158 23.93 3.79 -0.38
C ALA A 158 22.81 4.83 -0.24
N GLY A 159 21.98 4.70 0.81
CA GLY A 159 20.84 5.59 1.07
C GLY A 159 19.59 5.33 0.23
N ALA A 160 19.61 4.36 -0.69
CA ALA A 160 18.41 3.88 -1.36
C ALA A 160 17.81 2.68 -0.60
N ARG A 161 16.52 2.45 -0.80
CA ARG A 161 15.75 1.36 -0.22
C ARG A 161 15.07 0.55 -1.32
N GLY A 162 14.93 -0.75 -1.11
CA GLY A 162 14.25 -1.64 -2.05
C GLY A 162 12.74 -1.58 -1.92
N ALA A 163 12.04 -2.49 -2.58
CA ALA A 163 10.60 -2.65 -2.41
C ALA A 163 10.22 -4.13 -2.27
N PHE A 164 9.05 -4.39 -1.69
CA PHE A 164 8.41 -5.71 -1.73
C PHE A 164 7.09 -5.61 -2.49
N VAL A 165 6.82 -6.53 -3.41
CA VAL A 165 5.59 -6.58 -4.19
C VAL A 165 4.89 -7.93 -4.00
N TYR A 166 3.65 -7.89 -3.53
CA TYR A 166 2.75 -9.03 -3.56
C TYR A 166 1.71 -8.85 -4.67
N TYR A 167 1.45 -9.90 -5.45
CA TYR A 167 0.35 -9.94 -6.41
C TYR A 167 -0.31 -11.31 -6.38
N GLY A 168 -1.56 -11.41 -5.93
CA GLY A 168 -2.24 -12.69 -5.83
C GLY A 168 -3.64 -12.60 -5.27
N PRO A 169 -4.45 -13.66 -5.45
CA PRO A 169 -5.83 -13.67 -5.01
C PRO A 169 -5.87 -13.73 -3.47
N GLY A 170 -6.85 -13.03 -2.91
CA GLY A 170 -7.15 -13.11 -1.50
C GLY A 170 -6.47 -12.11 -0.59
N ARG A 171 -6.62 -12.25 0.73
CA ARG A 171 -5.96 -11.36 1.70
C ARG A 171 -4.52 -11.82 1.88
N VAL A 172 -3.56 -10.93 1.66
CA VAL A 172 -2.13 -11.30 1.82
C VAL A 172 -1.82 -11.76 3.25
N GLY A 173 -2.46 -11.13 4.25
CA GLY A 173 -2.34 -11.51 5.66
C GLY A 173 -2.88 -12.90 6.01
N ALA A 174 -3.55 -13.59 5.08
CA ALA A 174 -3.97 -14.97 5.30
C ALA A 174 -2.82 -15.99 5.11
N HIS A 175 -1.71 -15.59 4.48
CA HIS A 175 -0.58 -16.47 4.13
C HIS A 175 0.52 -16.55 5.19
N PHE A 176 0.57 -15.60 6.12
CA PHE A 176 1.51 -15.58 7.24
C PHE A 176 0.80 -15.01 8.46
N LEU A 177 1.34 -15.19 9.66
CA LEU A 177 0.72 -14.68 10.88
C LEU A 177 0.98 -13.17 11.03
N PRO A 178 -0.02 -12.27 10.91
CA PRO A 178 0.23 -10.83 10.90
C PRO A 178 0.85 -10.30 12.20
N SER A 179 0.56 -10.94 13.34
CA SER A 179 1.11 -10.55 14.64
C SER A 179 2.64 -10.65 14.75
N ARG A 180 3.29 -11.39 13.83
CA ARG A 180 4.75 -11.48 13.75
C ARG A 180 5.39 -10.33 12.98
N LEU A 181 4.66 -9.63 12.11
CA LEU A 181 5.22 -8.57 11.28
C LEU A 181 5.99 -7.51 12.06
N PRO A 182 5.51 -6.98 13.20
CA PRO A 182 6.24 -5.94 13.94
C PRO A 182 7.59 -6.39 14.50
N THR A 183 7.85 -7.70 14.53
CA THR A 183 9.14 -8.26 14.99
C THR A 183 10.19 -8.32 13.88
N LEU A 184 9.78 -8.10 12.63
CA LEU A 184 10.66 -8.07 11.46
C LEU A 184 11.31 -6.69 11.32
N ASP A 185 12.51 -6.66 10.75
CA ASP A 185 13.19 -5.43 10.34
C ASP A 185 12.95 -5.14 8.86
N LEU A 186 11.99 -4.26 8.59
CA LEU A 186 11.67 -3.78 7.24
C LEU A 186 12.31 -2.42 6.93
N SER A 187 13.33 -2.00 7.70
CA SER A 187 14.02 -0.72 7.49
C SER A 187 14.61 -0.55 6.08
N ASN A 188 14.95 -1.67 5.43
CA ASN A 188 15.45 -1.69 4.05
C ASN A 188 14.33 -1.57 3.00
N ALA A 189 13.09 -1.95 3.34
CA ALA A 189 11.96 -1.85 2.44
C ALA A 189 11.45 -0.40 2.40
N GLY A 190 11.74 0.30 1.31
CA GLY A 190 11.27 1.67 1.07
C GLY A 190 9.79 1.71 0.70
N ALA A 191 9.29 0.65 0.08
CA ALA A 191 7.88 0.47 -0.24
C ALA A 191 7.46 -1.00 -0.11
N VAL A 192 6.24 -1.22 0.37
CA VAL A 192 5.55 -2.50 0.36
C VAL A 192 4.28 -2.31 -0.46
N VAL A 193 4.17 -3.00 -1.60
CA VAL A 193 3.03 -2.91 -2.51
C VAL A 193 2.27 -4.22 -2.49
N LEU A 194 1.02 -4.19 -2.04
CA LEU A 194 0.15 -5.34 -1.91
C LEU A 194 -0.98 -5.21 -2.93
N LEU A 195 -0.91 -6.02 -3.99
CA LEU A 195 -1.93 -6.14 -5.01
C LEU A 195 -2.79 -7.38 -4.72
N ASP A 196 -3.47 -7.33 -3.58
CA ASP A 196 -4.25 -8.43 -3.01
C ASP A 196 -5.77 -8.17 -3.10
N ARG A 197 -6.60 -8.90 -2.36
CA ARG A 197 -8.06 -8.72 -2.22
C ARG A 197 -8.85 -8.72 -3.53
N TYR A 198 -8.49 -9.58 -4.46
CA TYR A 198 -9.44 -10.08 -5.45
C TYR A 198 -9.70 -11.55 -5.17
N PHE A 199 -10.90 -12.03 -5.45
CA PHE A 199 -11.32 -13.36 -5.04
C PHE A 199 -11.78 -14.16 -6.25
N ASN A 200 -11.35 -15.41 -6.29
CA ASN A 200 -11.93 -16.46 -7.11
C ASN A 200 -12.47 -17.56 -6.19
N ASP A 201 -13.25 -18.49 -6.74
CA ASP A 201 -13.93 -19.52 -5.94
C ASP A 201 -12.95 -20.39 -5.15
N THR A 202 -11.80 -20.72 -5.74
CA THR A 202 -10.75 -21.53 -5.11
C THR A 202 -10.17 -20.84 -3.88
N CYS A 203 -9.71 -19.60 -4.04
CA CYS A 203 -9.14 -18.80 -2.96
C CYS A 203 -10.19 -18.47 -1.88
N PHE A 204 -11.44 -18.20 -2.26
CA PHE A 204 -12.53 -17.95 -1.32
C PHE A 204 -12.80 -19.17 -0.42
N ARG A 205 -12.84 -20.37 -1.01
CA ARG A 205 -13.02 -21.63 -0.25
C ARG A 205 -11.85 -21.88 0.69
N ARG A 206 -10.61 -21.71 0.23
CA ARG A 206 -9.42 -21.87 1.07
C ARG A 206 -9.41 -20.89 2.24
N GLN A 207 -9.67 -19.61 1.99
CA GLN A 207 -9.72 -18.61 3.07
C GLN A 207 -10.81 -18.90 4.08
N THR A 208 -11.99 -19.31 3.63
CA THR A 208 -13.07 -19.70 4.55
C THR A 208 -12.62 -20.83 5.48
N GLN A 209 -11.88 -21.82 4.95
CA GLN A 209 -11.31 -22.90 5.78
C GLN A 209 -10.27 -22.38 6.76
N LEU A 210 -9.38 -21.48 6.34
CA LEU A 210 -8.38 -20.87 7.21
C LEU A 210 -9.01 -20.00 8.31
N ASP A 211 -10.04 -19.24 7.97
CA ASP A 211 -10.74 -18.34 8.89
C ASP A 211 -11.47 -19.12 9.97
N ASN A 212 -12.00 -20.31 9.66
CA ASN A 212 -12.60 -21.21 10.65
C ASN A 212 -11.59 -21.69 11.71
N MET A 213 -10.29 -21.62 11.43
CA MET A 213 -9.22 -22.00 12.37
C MET A 213 -8.68 -20.80 13.16
N LYS A 214 -9.06 -19.57 12.81
CA LYS A 214 -8.55 -18.33 13.39
C LYS A 214 -9.54 -17.70 14.35
N LYS A 215 -9.03 -16.95 15.31
CA LYS A 215 -9.85 -16.12 16.19
C LYS A 215 -10.20 -14.81 15.48
N GLY A 216 -11.32 -14.20 15.86
CA GLY A 216 -11.78 -12.95 15.24
C GLY A 216 -10.74 -11.81 15.25
N HIS A 217 -9.92 -11.71 16.30
CA HIS A 217 -8.85 -10.71 16.35
C HIS A 217 -7.67 -11.04 15.42
N GLU A 218 -7.39 -12.31 15.14
CA GLU A 218 -6.34 -12.72 14.20
C GLU A 218 -6.75 -12.36 12.78
N ILE A 219 -8.02 -12.60 12.43
CA ILE A 219 -8.61 -12.19 11.15
C ILE A 219 -8.64 -10.66 11.02
N ALA A 220 -8.93 -9.94 12.11
CA ALA A 220 -8.94 -8.47 12.10
C ALA A 220 -7.56 -7.89 11.75
N LEU A 221 -6.45 -8.52 12.17
CA LEU A 221 -5.10 -8.06 11.80
C LEU A 221 -4.78 -8.24 10.30
N GLU A 222 -5.57 -9.02 9.57
CA GLU A 222 -5.49 -9.13 8.11
C GLU A 222 -6.22 -7.98 7.39
N GLY A 223 -6.86 -7.08 8.13
CA GLY A 223 -7.49 -5.87 7.61
C GLY A 223 -6.49 -4.93 6.94
N PRO A 224 -6.93 -4.08 6.00
CA PRO A 224 -6.05 -3.21 5.24
C PRO A 224 -5.33 -2.20 6.15
N GLU A 225 -6.04 -1.66 7.13
CA GLU A 225 -5.52 -0.65 8.05
C GLU A 225 -4.59 -1.27 9.08
N GLU A 226 -4.99 -2.39 9.68
CA GLU A 226 -4.19 -3.13 10.65
C GLU A 226 -2.90 -3.64 10.01
N LEU A 227 -2.98 -4.20 8.81
CA LEU A 227 -1.81 -4.70 8.10
C LEU A 227 -0.86 -3.56 7.69
N ALA A 228 -1.40 -2.43 7.21
CA ALA A 228 -0.60 -1.23 6.95
C ALA A 228 0.11 -0.76 8.21
N ALA A 229 -0.57 -0.77 9.36
CA ALA A 229 0.01 -0.39 10.64
C ALA A 229 1.12 -1.34 11.09
N LEU A 230 0.92 -2.66 10.97
CA LEU A 230 1.92 -3.67 11.34
C LEU A 230 3.19 -3.56 10.47
N LEU A 231 3.03 -3.43 9.14
CA LEU A 231 4.16 -3.22 8.22
C LEU A 231 4.90 -1.92 8.49
N SER A 232 4.14 -0.87 8.82
CA SER A 232 4.68 0.45 9.19
C SER A 232 5.50 0.40 10.47
N LEU A 233 5.01 -0.30 11.49
CA LEU A 233 5.70 -0.50 12.76
C LEU A 233 6.98 -1.32 12.58
N ALA A 234 6.97 -2.30 11.68
CA ALA A 234 8.14 -3.08 11.31
C ALA A 234 9.22 -2.27 10.53
N GLY A 235 8.93 -1.02 10.15
CA GLY A 235 9.89 -0.11 9.53
C GLY A 235 9.74 0.10 8.02
N ALA A 236 8.69 -0.44 7.39
CA ALA A 236 8.44 -0.23 5.97
C ALA A 236 8.26 1.27 5.65
N GLY A 237 8.97 1.79 4.65
CA GLY A 237 9.01 3.21 4.30
C GLY A 237 7.71 3.78 3.72
N ALA A 238 6.93 2.95 3.04
CA ALA A 238 5.58 3.24 2.56
C ALA A 238 4.83 1.92 2.35
N VAL A 239 3.50 1.93 2.50
CA VAL A 239 2.66 0.76 2.23
C VAL A 239 1.56 1.17 1.26
N ALA A 240 1.50 0.51 0.11
CA ALA A 240 0.44 0.67 -0.88
C ALA A 240 -0.38 -0.61 -0.92
N LEU A 241 -1.64 -0.52 -0.51
CA LEU A 241 -2.56 -1.65 -0.51
C LEU A 241 -3.98 -1.17 -0.80
N PRO A 242 -4.86 -2.04 -1.28
CA PRO A 242 -6.27 -1.71 -1.42
C PRO A 242 -7.00 -1.57 -0.09
N GLN A 243 -7.89 -0.59 -0.01
CA GLN A 243 -8.84 -0.49 1.10
C GLN A 243 -9.94 -1.59 1.05
N TRP A 244 -10.31 -2.04 -0.16
CA TRP A 244 -11.44 -2.97 -0.33
C TRP A 244 -11.14 -4.12 -1.29
N ALA A 245 -12.05 -5.09 -1.29
CA ALA A 245 -12.09 -6.11 -2.31
C ALA A 245 -12.37 -5.49 -3.69
N GLY A 246 -11.72 -6.03 -4.72
CA GLY A 246 -11.88 -5.58 -6.10
C GLY A 246 -11.77 -6.74 -7.08
N SER A 247 -11.81 -6.42 -8.36
CA SER A 247 -11.67 -7.39 -9.44
C SER A 247 -10.20 -7.69 -9.74
N ALA A 248 -9.92 -8.87 -10.30
CA ALA A 248 -8.59 -9.21 -10.81
C ALA A 248 -8.11 -8.21 -11.89
N PHE A 249 -9.04 -7.67 -12.68
CA PHE A 249 -8.73 -6.67 -13.70
C PHE A 249 -8.17 -5.36 -13.11
N GLU A 250 -8.76 -4.87 -12.03
CA GLU A 250 -8.26 -3.69 -11.32
C GLU A 250 -6.85 -3.93 -10.75
N ARG A 251 -6.56 -5.17 -10.30
CA ARG A 251 -5.23 -5.53 -9.79
C ARG A 251 -4.20 -5.63 -10.89
N LEU A 252 -4.59 -6.19 -12.02
CA LEU A 252 -3.77 -6.23 -13.21
C LEU A 252 -3.44 -4.82 -13.72
N ALA A 253 -4.43 -3.92 -13.73
CA ALA A 253 -4.22 -2.52 -14.09
C ALA A 253 -3.25 -1.82 -13.12
N ALA A 254 -3.40 -2.06 -11.81
CA ALA A 254 -2.49 -1.53 -10.80
C ALA A 254 -1.05 -2.08 -10.95
N LEU A 255 -0.90 -3.38 -11.24
CA LEU A 255 0.39 -4.00 -11.55
C LEU A 255 1.03 -3.34 -12.78
N GLY A 256 0.26 -3.11 -13.84
CA GLY A 256 0.72 -2.39 -15.03
C GLY A 256 1.14 -0.94 -14.74
N GLY A 257 0.52 -0.29 -13.76
CA GLY A 257 0.89 1.05 -13.28
C GLY A 257 2.27 1.11 -12.62
N LEU A 258 2.78 0.00 -12.06
CA LEU A 258 4.14 -0.07 -11.49
C LEU A 258 5.24 -0.05 -12.57
N ALA A 259 4.89 -0.27 -13.85
CA ALA A 259 5.83 -0.28 -14.96
C ALA A 259 6.04 1.12 -15.59
N ALA A 260 5.20 2.10 -15.23
CA ALA A 260 5.20 3.46 -15.78
C ALA A 260 6.13 4.39 -14.98
#